data_AF-A0A401T940-F1
#
_entry.id   AF-A0A401T940-F1
#
_cell.length_a   1.000
_cell.length_b   1.000
_cell.length_c   1.000
_cell.angle_alpha   90.00
_cell.angle_beta   90.00
_cell.angle_gamma   90.00
#
_symmetry.space_group_name_H-M   'P 1'
#
loop_
_entity.id
_entity.type
_entity.pdbx_description
1 polymer ?
#
loop_
_entity_poly.entity_id
_entity_poly.type
_entity_poly.pdbx_seq_one_letter_code
_entity_poly.pdbx_strand_id
1 'polypeptide(L)'
;QTNEGLTPLHQAAEVGLLDCVMALVAAGADVKAKDSRGHRPIDLAKVYGHRQCARYLSNVMWEVSQAELFKQMGKLQKLKLVLLDNEKQQAEIHQ
;
A
#
# COMPACT_ATOMS: atom_id res chain seq x y z
N GLN A 1 15.86 15.34 -2.41
CA GLN A 1 15.61 15.21 -0.97
C GLN A 1 16.38 16.31 -0.26
N THR A 2 15.88 16.84 0.86
CA THR A 2 16.63 17.80 1.68
C THR A 2 17.70 17.09 2.50
N ASN A 3 18.53 17.84 3.25
CA ASN A 3 19.50 17.27 4.19
C ASN A 3 18.86 16.38 5.27
N GLU A 4 17.55 16.49 5.47
CA GLU A 4 16.76 15.65 6.38
C GLU A 4 16.09 14.47 5.66
N GLY A 5 16.44 14.19 4.41
CA GLY A 5 15.81 13.13 3.61
C GLY A 5 14.38 13.45 3.17
N LEU A 6 13.85 14.64 3.48
CA LEU A 6 12.49 15.01 3.10
C LEU A 6 12.38 15.12 1.57
N THR A 7 11.36 14.47 1.03
CA THR A 7 10.94 14.64 -0.38
C THR A 7 9.93 15.78 -0.47
N PRO A 8 9.68 16.35 -1.67
CA PRO A 8 8.59 17.31 -1.86
C PRO A 8 7.23 16.78 -1.35
N LEU A 9 7.02 15.47 -1.43
CA LEU A 9 5.82 14.81 -0.93
C LEU A 9 5.72 14.82 0.60
N HIS A 10 6.84 14.70 1.33
CA HIS A 10 6.86 14.86 2.78
C HIS A 10 6.40 16.26 3.18
N GLN A 11 6.93 17.29 2.53
CA GLN A 11 6.62 18.68 2.86
C GLN A 11 5.17 19.04 2.50
N ALA A 12 4.67 18.56 1.36
CA ALA A 12 3.25 18.73 1.00
C ALA A 12 2.31 18.04 2.01
N ALA A 13 2.70 16.86 2.51
CA ALA A 13 1.92 16.11 3.48
C ALA A 13 1.98 16.70 4.90
N GLU A 14 3.11 17.27 5.29
CA GLU A 14 3.33 17.99 6.56
C GLU A 14 2.52 19.29 6.65
N VAL A 15 2.40 20.03 5.54
CA VAL A 15 1.62 21.28 5.48
C VAL A 15 0.12 21.00 5.22
N GLY A 16 -0.22 19.82 4.69
CA GLY A 16 -1.59 19.43 4.39
C GLY A 16 -2.11 19.90 3.03
N LEU A 17 -1.21 20.15 2.07
CA LEU A 17 -1.55 20.62 0.72
C LEU A 17 -2.01 19.47 -0.18
N LEU A 18 -3.29 19.11 -0.10
CA LEU A 18 -3.85 17.96 -0.83
C LEU A 18 -3.61 18.02 -2.33
N ASP A 19 -3.83 19.17 -2.97
CA ASP A 19 -3.65 19.32 -4.42
C ASP A 19 -2.19 19.08 -4.83
N CYS A 20 -1.24 19.57 -4.03
CA CYS A 20 0.19 19.32 -4.24
C CYS A 20 0.53 17.84 -4.03
N VAL A 21 -0.03 17.19 -3.00
CA VAL A 21 0.13 15.75 -2.77
C VAL A 21 -0.35 14.96 -3.98
N MET A 22 -1.54 15.28 -4.51
CA MET A 22 -2.10 14.61 -5.69
C MET A 22 -1.23 14.81 -6.94
N ALA A 23 -0.80 16.05 -7.20
CA ALA A 23 0.05 16.36 -8.34
C ALA A 23 1.41 15.64 -8.28
N LEU A 24 2.03 15.59 -7.09
CA LEU A 24 3.30 14.91 -6.87
C LEU A 24 3.16 13.40 -7.06
N VAL A 25 2.08 12.79 -6.55
CA VAL A 25 1.80 11.37 -6.77
C VAL A 25 1.57 11.07 -8.26
N ALA A 26 0.80 11.91 -8.96
CA ALA A 26 0.58 11.77 -10.39
C ALA A 26 1.88 11.90 -11.21
N ALA A 27 2.82 12.73 -10.73
CA ALA A 27 4.16 12.85 -11.31
C ALA A 27 5.11 11.68 -10.96
N GLY A 28 4.63 10.65 -10.23
CA GLY A 28 5.41 9.47 -9.88
C GLY A 28 6.26 9.62 -8.61
N ALA A 29 5.93 10.55 -7.71
CA ALA A 29 6.61 10.67 -6.43
C ALA A 29 6.49 9.37 -5.61
N ASP A 30 7.59 8.97 -4.97
CA ASP A 30 7.60 7.78 -4.11
C ASP A 30 6.83 8.05 -2.79
N VAL A 31 5.61 7.50 -2.70
CA VAL A 31 4.75 7.56 -1.52
C VAL A 31 5.26 6.73 -0.33
N LYS A 32 6.24 5.85 -0.55
CA LYS A 32 6.86 5.01 0.49
C LYS A 32 8.22 5.52 0.94
N ALA A 33 8.72 6.61 0.36
CA ALA A 33 9.97 7.24 0.75
C ALA A 33 9.98 7.55 2.25
N LYS A 34 11.14 7.41 2.88
CA LYS A 34 11.34 7.71 4.29
C LYS A 34 12.28 8.91 4.44
N ASP A 35 11.94 9.83 5.34
CA ASP A 35 12.84 10.88 5.79
C ASP A 35 13.96 10.31 6.69
N SER A 36 14.88 11.17 7.15
CA SER A 36 16.00 10.78 8.03
C SER A 36 15.55 10.22 9.39
N ARG A 37 14.30 10.47 9.79
CA ARG A 37 13.67 9.96 11.02
C ARG A 37 12.89 8.69 10.77
N GLY A 38 12.82 8.21 9.52
CA GLY A 38 12.08 7.02 9.13
C GLY A 38 10.59 7.25 8.88
N HIS A 39 10.12 8.50 8.93
CA HIS A 39 8.73 8.85 8.65
C HIS A 39 8.47 8.86 7.15
N ARG A 40 7.29 8.38 6.76
CA ARG A 40 6.78 8.51 5.39
C ARG A 40 5.93 9.77 5.26
N PRO A 41 5.61 10.22 4.03
CA PRO A 41 4.71 11.36 3.85
C PRO A 41 3.38 11.20 4.58
N ILE A 42 2.80 9.98 4.57
CA ILE A 42 1.55 9.70 5.31
C ILE A 42 1.70 9.86 6.82
N ASP A 43 2.87 9.57 7.37
CA ASP A 43 3.11 9.67 8.82
C ASP A 43 3.11 11.15 9.23
N LEU A 44 3.73 12.02 8.44
CA LEU A 44 3.66 13.47 8.64
C LEU A 44 2.21 13.96 8.53
N ALA A 45 1.46 13.58 7.49
CA ALA A 45 0.05 13.95 7.37
C ALA A 45 -0.80 13.49 8.57
N LYS A 46 -0.47 12.35 9.20
CA LYS A 46 -1.15 11.86 10.40
C LYS A 46 -0.75 12.65 11.65
N VAL A 47 0.54 12.87 11.86
CA VAL A 47 1.09 13.60 13.02
C VAL A 47 0.51 15.01 13.10
N TYR A 48 0.43 15.70 11.97
CA TYR A 48 -0.11 17.07 11.89
C TYR A 48 -1.63 17.12 11.69
N GLY A 49 -2.31 15.97 11.65
CA GLY A 49 -3.78 15.92 11.60
C GLY A 49 -4.41 16.22 10.24
N HIS A 50 -3.64 16.21 9.15
CA HIS A 50 -4.11 16.41 7.78
C HIS A 50 -4.82 15.17 7.22
N ARG A 51 -6.01 14.89 7.75
CA ARG A 51 -6.81 13.69 7.46
C ARG A 51 -7.06 13.45 5.98
N GLN A 52 -7.28 14.50 5.18
CA GLN A 52 -7.54 14.34 3.75
C GLN A 52 -6.29 13.85 3.00
N CYS A 53 -5.12 14.45 3.28
CA CYS A 53 -3.83 14.00 2.74
C CYS A 53 -3.51 12.58 3.20
N ALA A 54 -3.69 12.28 4.49
CA ALA A 54 -3.45 10.94 5.03
C ALA A 54 -4.37 9.89 4.38
N ARG A 55 -5.65 10.20 4.15
CA ARG A 55 -6.60 9.32 3.47
C ARG A 55 -6.21 9.07 2.01
N TYR A 56 -5.85 10.13 1.28
CA TYR A 56 -5.41 10.00 -0.10
C TYR A 56 -4.12 9.17 -0.22
N LEU A 57 -3.09 9.51 0.55
CA LEU A 57 -1.82 8.77 0.59
C LEU A 57 -2.03 7.30 1.00
N SER A 58 -2.93 7.06 1.96
CA SER A 58 -3.34 5.71 2.34
C SER A 58 -3.86 4.97 1.13
N ASN A 59 -4.88 5.49 0.44
CA ASN A 59 -5.50 4.83 -0.72
C ASN A 59 -4.47 4.49 -1.81
N VAL A 60 -3.60 5.44 -2.16
CA VAL A 60 -2.55 5.22 -3.16
C VAL A 60 -1.56 4.13 -2.70
N MET A 61 -1.20 4.10 -1.42
CA MET A 61 -0.35 3.04 -0.88
C MET A 61 -1.02 1.66 -0.90
N TRP A 62 -2.34 1.60 -0.66
CA TRP A 62 -3.11 0.35 -0.70
C TRP A 62 -3.26 -0.19 -2.12
N GLU A 63 -3.40 0.64 -3.15
CA GLU A 63 -3.42 0.18 -4.56
C GLU A 63 -2.12 -0.52 -4.96
N VAL A 64 -0.97 0.02 -4.52
CA VAL A 64 0.33 -0.63 -4.71
C VAL A 64 0.41 -1.96 -3.96
N SER A 65 -0.31 -2.12 -2.85
CA SER A 65 -0.30 -3.34 -2.02
C SER A 65 -1.37 -4.37 -2.41
N GLN A 66 -2.46 -3.96 -3.05
CA GLN A 66 -3.51 -4.86 -3.54
C GLN A 66 -2.98 -5.83 -4.59
N ALA A 67 -2.07 -5.41 -5.48
CA ALA A 67 -1.42 -6.30 -6.44
C ALA A 67 -0.71 -7.50 -5.76
N GLU A 68 -0.08 -7.27 -4.60
CA GLU A 68 0.55 -8.34 -3.82
C GLU A 68 -0.49 -9.23 -3.12
N LEU A 69 -1.56 -8.64 -2.58
CA LEU A 69 -2.69 -9.40 -2.02
C LEU A 69 -3.39 -10.28 -3.07
N PHE A 70 -3.62 -9.77 -4.28
CA PHE A 70 -4.19 -10.54 -5.39
C PHE A 70 -3.25 -11.69 -5.83
N LYS A 71 -1.94 -11.47 -5.79
CA LYS A 71 -0.94 -12.52 -6.05
C LYS A 71 -0.96 -13.62 -5.00
N GLN A 72 -1.12 -13.27 -3.72
CA GLN A 72 -1.26 -14.24 -2.63
C GLN A 72 -2.62 -14.94 -2.64
N MET A 73 -3.70 -14.23 -2.98
CA MET A 73 -5.04 -14.83 -3.16
C MET A 73 -5.05 -15.86 -4.29
N GLY A 74 -4.35 -15.63 -5.40
CA GLY A 74 -4.22 -16.62 -6.48
C GLY A 74 -3.53 -17.93 -6.03
N LYS A 75 -2.56 -17.85 -5.11
CA LYS A 75 -1.93 -19.04 -4.50
C LYS A 75 -2.91 -19.78 -3.59
N LEU A 76 -3.64 -19.04 -2.76
CA LEU A 76 -4.64 -19.62 -1.84
C LEU A 76 -5.77 -20.32 -2.59
N GLN A 77 -6.20 -19.75 -3.72
CA GLN A 77 -7.24 -20.32 -4.57
C GLN A 77 -6.78 -21.61 -5.25
N LYS A 78 -5.53 -21.69 -5.72
CA LYS A 78 -4.92 -22.94 -6.23
C LYS A 78 -4.83 -24.02 -5.16
N LEU A 79 -4.40 -23.67 -3.94
CA LEU A 79 -4.30 -24.61 -2.83
C LEU A 79 -5.68 -25.19 -2.46
N LYS A 80 -6.71 -24.35 -2.45
CA LYS A 80 -8.10 -24.77 -2.18
C LYS A 80 -8.63 -25.76 -3.23
N LEU A 81 -8.30 -25.54 -4.51
CA LEU A 81 -8.65 -26.46 -5.60
C LEU A 81 -8.01 -27.84 -5.43
N VAL A 82 -6.71 -27.88 -5.12
CA VAL A 82 -5.98 -29.14 -4.90
C VAL A 82 -6.53 -29.94 -3.72
N LEU A 83 -6.93 -29.26 -2.64
CA LEU A 83 -7.53 -29.92 -1.48
C LEU A 83 -8.91 -30.53 -1.80
N LEU A 84 -9.74 -29.81 -2.54
CA LEU A 84 -11.05 -30.30 -2.99
C LEU A 84 -10.94 -31.52 -3.92
N ASP A 85 -9.95 -31.54 -4.82
CA ASP A 85 -9.70 -32.70 -5.68
C ASP A 85 -9.18 -33.91 -4.88
N ASN A 86 -8.34 -33.68 -3.86
CA ASN A 86 -7.81 -34.73 -3.01
C ASN A 86 -8.92 -35.38 -2.14
N GLU A 87 -9.87 -34.58 -1.63
CA GLU A 87 -11.04 -35.07 -0.91
C GLU A 87 -11.96 -35.93 -1.81
N LYS A 88 -12.16 -35.52 -3.07
CA LYS A 88 -12.90 -36.33 -4.06
C LYS A 88 -12.22 -37.65 -4.37
N GLN A 89 -10.90 -37.64 -4.61
CA GLN A 89 -10.14 -38.84 -4.89
C GLN A 89 -10.16 -39.83 -3.71
N GLN A 90 -10.11 -39.33 -2.48
CA GLN A 90 -10.22 -40.18 -1.28
C GLN A 90 -11.62 -40.81 -1.15
N ALA A 91 -12.69 -40.08 -1.50
CA ALA A 91 -14.05 -40.60 -1.47
C ALA A 91 -14.29 -41.71 -2.52
N GLU A 92 -13.65 -41.62 -3.69
CA GLU A 92 -13.75 -42.61 -4.77
C GLU A 92 -12.93 -43.88 -4.49
N ILE A 93 -11.81 -43.79 -3.78
CA ILE A 93 -10.98 -44.96 -3.41
C ILE A 93 -11.67 -45.81 -2.31
N HIS A 94 -12.56 -45.20 -1.53
CA HIS A 94 -13.29 -45.87 -0.45
C HIS A 94 -14.68 -46.41 -0.86
N GLN A 95 -15.08 -46.27 -2.13
CA GLN A 95 -16.24 -46.96 -2.73
C GLN A 95 -15.81 -48.23 -3.46
#